data_AF-A0A081ASX3-F1
#
_entry.id   AF-A0A081ASX3-F1
#
_cell.length_a   1.000
_cell.length_b   1.000
_cell.length_c   1.000
_cell.angle_alpha   90.00
_cell.angle_beta   90.00
_cell.angle_gamma   90.00
#
_symmetry.space_group_name_H-M   'P 1'
#
loop_
_entity.id
_entity.type
_entity.pdbx_description
1 polymer ?
#
loop_
_entity_poly.entity_id
_entity_poly.type
_entity_poly.pdbx_seq_one_letter_code
_entity_poly.pdbx_strand_id
1 'polypeptide(L)'
;MDVYWKDEGHTKPIFAYKDAVCPGDKDEAWKQLVSMGRPLWKSTFDASTKKYNDEVIATQSGLSLAVRKMLLGRDTRYLKCYDEMTMFGVASMLCRLGLRPYSSSSLAYRAVADFMAILAYVNYGNNEHLSSYSSEPVLELEATKVWYSCSLALSSCILPQPKKLLVNKMMDIGGVDDVIARIVLLLTMDSCVVKTEIAAQNHHNCQFTGQFVSVGHFMKALVGPDPNVKMERQTTEDETTSASFKSWQSKWDGWQLGF
;
A
#
# COMPACT_ATOMS: atom_id res chain seq x y z
N MET A 1 -4.58 -6.81 1.23
CA MET A 1 -5.89 -6.25 0.80
C MET A 1 -6.94 -6.92 1.65
N ASP A 2 -7.43 -6.17 2.62
CA ASP A 2 -8.42 -6.61 3.57
C ASP A 2 -9.79 -6.06 3.15
N VAL A 3 -10.83 -6.90 3.28
CA VAL A 3 -12.23 -6.55 3.01
C VAL A 3 -12.94 -6.42 4.35
N TYR A 4 -13.64 -5.31 4.60
CA TYR A 4 -14.37 -5.13 5.86
C TYR A 4 -15.73 -4.46 5.66
N TRP A 5 -16.62 -4.75 6.60
CA TRP A 5 -17.94 -4.16 6.72
C TRP A 5 -17.90 -3.03 7.75
N LYS A 6 -18.46 -1.86 7.42
CA LYS A 6 -18.60 -0.77 8.37
C LYS A 6 -19.83 -1.03 9.23
N ASP A 7 -19.62 -1.53 10.45
CA ASP A 7 -20.71 -1.75 11.40
C ASP A 7 -21.08 -0.44 12.11
N GLU A 8 -22.33 0.01 11.99
CA GLU A 8 -22.83 1.22 12.67
C GLU A 8 -23.41 0.92 14.06
N GLY A 9 -23.27 -0.32 14.58
CA GLY A 9 -23.87 -0.73 15.83
C GLY A 9 -22.96 -1.56 16.73
N HIS A 10 -22.78 -1.07 17.95
CA HIS A 10 -22.18 -1.74 19.12
C HIS A 10 -22.01 -3.27 19.06
N THR A 11 -20.85 -3.73 18.61
CA THR A 11 -20.18 -4.90 19.18
C THR A 11 -18.68 -4.59 19.20
N LYS A 12 -17.97 -4.99 20.27
CA LYS A 12 -16.50 -4.88 20.34
C LYS A 12 -15.90 -6.22 19.95
N PRO A 13 -15.38 -6.40 18.72
CA PRO A 13 -14.44 -7.47 18.44
C PRO A 13 -13.02 -6.95 18.65
N ILE A 14 -12.07 -7.87 18.80
CA ILE A 14 -10.64 -7.57 18.96
C ILE A 14 -10.11 -7.02 17.62
N PHE A 15 -10.26 -5.71 17.37
CA PHE A 15 -9.71 -5.02 16.18
C PHE A 15 -9.16 -3.63 16.53
N ALA A 16 -8.30 -3.54 17.57
CA ALA A 16 -7.72 -2.29 18.05
C ALA A 16 -7.07 -1.41 16.97
N TYR A 17 -6.53 -2.02 15.90
CA TYR A 17 -5.96 -1.31 14.76
C TYR A 17 -7.04 -0.73 13.82
N LYS A 18 -8.09 -1.49 13.49
CA LYS A 18 -9.10 -1.08 12.50
C LYS A 18 -10.03 0.00 13.07
N ASP A 19 -10.38 -0.11 14.35
CA ASP A 19 -11.13 0.93 15.07
C ASP A 19 -10.33 2.23 15.23
N ALA A 20 -8.99 2.13 15.28
CA ALA A 20 -8.10 3.27 15.35
C ALA A 20 -7.93 3.99 14.00
N VAL A 21 -8.05 3.31 12.86
CA VAL A 21 -7.92 3.93 11.52
C VAL A 21 -9.28 4.30 10.90
N CYS A 22 -10.38 3.72 11.37
CA CYS A 22 -11.74 4.06 10.96
C CYS A 22 -12.41 5.30 11.60
N PRO A 23 -11.85 6.08 12.55
CA PRO A 23 -12.49 7.31 12.98
C PRO A 23 -12.65 8.25 11.78
N GLY A 24 -13.80 8.93 11.70
CA GLY A 24 -14.03 9.94 10.66
C GLY A 24 -13.03 11.11 10.68
N ASP A 25 -12.21 11.20 11.72
CA ASP A 25 -11.10 12.13 11.88
C ASP A 25 -9.77 11.49 11.49
N LYS A 26 -9.23 11.93 10.34
CA LYS A 26 -7.94 11.47 9.80
C LYS A 26 -6.76 11.77 10.72
N ASP A 27 -6.83 12.84 11.50
CA ASP A 27 -5.74 13.27 12.37
C ASP A 27 -5.68 12.39 13.63
N GLU A 28 -6.84 12.01 14.18
CA GLU A 28 -6.93 11.08 15.30
C GLU A 28 -6.48 9.67 14.88
N ALA A 29 -6.89 9.21 13.69
CA ALA A 29 -6.43 7.95 13.14
C ALA A 29 -4.90 7.90 13.02
N TRP A 30 -4.32 9.01 12.58
CA TRP A 30 -2.87 9.14 12.49
C TRP A 30 -2.18 9.15 13.86
N LYS A 31 -2.71 9.85 14.86
CA LYS A 31 -2.15 9.85 16.22
C LYS A 31 -2.08 8.44 16.80
N GLN A 32 -3.14 7.67 16.60
CA GLN A 32 -3.19 6.28 17.03
C GLN A 32 -2.16 5.44 16.27
N LEU A 33 -2.09 5.56 14.94
CA LEU A 33 -1.09 4.90 14.11
C LEU A 33 0.36 5.17 14.53
N VAL A 34 0.70 6.43 14.82
CA VAL A 34 2.05 6.81 15.27
C VAL A 34 2.39 6.25 16.64
N SER A 35 1.39 6.10 17.51
CA SER A 35 1.55 5.42 18.80
C SER A 35 1.62 3.89 18.66
N MET A 36 1.05 3.34 17.59
CA MET A 36 0.98 1.92 17.26
C MET A 36 2.08 1.54 16.26
N GLY A 37 3.34 1.55 16.68
CA GLY A 37 4.43 1.20 15.78
C GLY A 37 5.81 1.30 16.41
N ARG A 38 6.84 1.35 15.54
CA ARG A 38 8.24 1.47 15.99
C ARG A 38 8.43 2.77 16.79
N PRO A 39 9.22 2.76 17.89
CA PRO A 39 9.49 3.95 18.71
C PRO A 39 9.99 5.18 17.93
N LEU A 40 10.57 4.95 16.74
CA LEU A 40 11.08 5.98 15.85
C LEU A 40 9.99 6.93 15.33
N TRP A 41 8.78 6.44 15.06
CA TRP A 41 7.69 7.29 14.57
C TRP A 41 7.22 8.24 15.64
N LYS A 42 6.92 7.69 16.82
CA LYS A 42 6.46 8.45 17.98
C LYS A 42 7.50 9.48 18.43
N SER A 43 8.77 9.09 18.50
CA SER A 43 9.86 10.02 18.86
C SER A 43 10.07 11.12 17.81
N THR A 44 9.96 10.82 16.51
CA THR A 44 10.05 11.84 15.45
C THR A 44 8.87 12.82 15.51
N PHE A 45 7.67 12.31 15.76
CA PHE A 45 6.48 13.11 15.96
C PHE A 45 6.64 14.01 17.18
N ASP A 46 6.93 13.46 18.36
CA ASP A 46 7.06 14.21 19.61
C ASP A 46 8.16 15.29 19.54
N ALA A 47 9.31 14.97 18.92
CA ALA A 47 10.38 15.94 18.70
C ALA A 47 9.94 17.09 17.80
N SER A 48 9.15 16.80 16.76
CA SER A 48 8.63 17.81 15.83
C SER A 48 7.54 18.66 16.48
N THR A 49 6.62 18.04 17.22
CA THR A 49 5.59 18.75 18.01
C THR A 49 6.24 19.69 19.01
N LYS A 50 7.29 19.25 19.73
CA LYS A 50 8.03 20.10 20.68
C LYS A 50 8.73 21.29 19.99
N LYS A 51 9.21 21.10 18.76
CA LYS A 51 9.98 22.12 18.03
C LYS A 51 9.08 23.17 17.36
N TYR A 52 7.99 22.73 16.76
CA TYR A 52 7.14 23.57 15.91
C TYR A 52 5.83 23.97 16.57
N ASN A 53 5.44 23.30 17.67
CA ASN A 53 4.14 23.44 18.32
C ASN A 53 2.96 23.31 17.34
N ASP A 54 3.14 22.44 16.34
CA ASP A 54 2.22 22.24 15.22
C ASP A 54 2.16 20.74 14.91
N GLU A 55 0.99 20.15 15.13
CA GLU A 55 0.75 18.72 14.93
C GLU A 55 0.76 18.33 13.44
N VAL A 56 0.38 19.23 12.54
CA VAL A 56 0.38 18.98 11.09
C VAL A 56 1.83 18.85 10.59
N ILE A 57 2.71 19.73 11.05
CA ILE A 57 4.15 19.67 10.74
C ILE A 57 4.78 18.40 11.34
N ALA A 58 4.39 18.03 12.55
CA ALA A 58 4.88 16.83 13.20
C ALA A 58 4.47 15.55 12.46
N THR A 59 3.21 15.47 12.03
CA THR A 59 2.68 14.42 11.17
C THR A 59 3.46 14.34 9.87
N GLN A 60 3.63 15.46 9.17
CA GLN A 60 4.37 15.50 7.91
C GLN A 60 5.83 15.06 8.08
N SER A 61 6.44 15.32 9.24
CA SER A 61 7.81 14.91 9.55
C SER A 61 7.94 13.39 9.69
N GLY A 62 7.00 12.74 10.39
CA GLY A 62 6.95 11.27 10.50
C GLY A 62 6.71 10.58 9.15
N LEU A 63 5.75 11.10 8.38
CA LEU A 63 5.43 10.63 7.02
C LEU A 63 6.64 10.77 6.08
N SER A 64 7.26 11.95 6.05
CA SER A 64 8.47 12.21 5.28
C SER A 64 9.62 11.28 5.64
N LEU A 65 9.78 10.94 6.93
CA LEU A 65 10.77 9.97 7.37
C LEU A 65 10.51 8.58 6.78
N ALA A 66 9.28 8.09 6.84
CA ALA A 66 8.90 6.78 6.30
C ALA A 66 9.18 6.68 4.79
N VAL A 67 8.71 7.66 4.02
CA VAL A 67 8.94 7.74 2.56
C VAL A 67 10.43 7.76 2.24
N ARG A 68 11.19 8.65 2.89
CA ARG A 68 12.62 8.81 2.62
C ARG A 68 13.38 7.56 2.99
N LYS A 69 13.02 6.86 4.06
CA LYS A 69 13.69 5.61 4.46
C LYS A 69 13.53 4.51 3.40
N MET A 70 12.39 4.42 2.72
CA MET A 70 12.22 3.52 1.57
C MET A 70 13.09 3.86 0.36
N LEU A 71 13.70 5.05 0.34
CA LEU A 71 14.60 5.53 -0.69
C LEU A 71 15.97 5.96 -0.11
N LEU A 72 16.42 5.34 1.00
CA LEU A 72 17.73 5.61 1.63
C LEU A 72 17.99 7.09 2.01
N GLY A 73 16.96 7.79 2.45
CA GLY A 73 17.03 9.22 2.78
C GLY A 73 16.87 10.16 1.58
N ARG A 74 16.80 9.62 0.36
CA ARG A 74 16.71 10.41 -0.87
C ARG A 74 15.29 10.93 -1.11
N ASP A 75 15.22 11.98 -1.92
CA ASP A 75 13.98 12.68 -2.23
C ASP A 75 13.22 11.96 -3.36
N THR A 76 11.98 11.54 -3.09
CA THR A 76 11.12 10.80 -4.03
C THR A 76 10.62 11.63 -5.21
N ARG A 77 10.82 12.95 -5.20
CA ARG A 77 10.37 13.82 -6.29
C ARG A 77 11.28 13.75 -7.52
N TYR A 78 12.50 13.25 -7.38
CA TYR A 78 13.48 13.24 -8.46
C TYR A 78 13.75 11.82 -8.96
N LEU A 79 13.56 11.61 -10.26
CA LEU A 79 13.76 10.31 -10.90
C LEU A 79 15.18 9.76 -10.69
N LYS A 80 16.21 10.62 -10.66
CA LYS A 80 17.60 10.24 -10.38
C LYS A 80 17.82 9.57 -9.01
N CYS A 81 16.88 9.71 -8.09
CA CYS A 81 16.95 9.07 -6.78
C CYS A 81 16.49 7.61 -6.81
N TYR A 82 15.91 7.14 -7.92
CA TYR A 82 15.50 5.76 -8.17
C TYR A 82 16.59 5.05 -8.99
N ASP A 83 17.60 4.54 -8.31
CA ASP A 83 18.77 3.91 -8.92
C ASP A 83 19.10 2.57 -8.23
N GLU A 84 20.21 1.95 -8.61
CA GLU A 84 20.63 0.66 -8.04
C GLU A 84 20.84 0.72 -6.52
N MET A 85 21.30 1.86 -6.00
CA MET A 85 21.50 2.05 -4.57
C MET A 85 20.17 2.00 -3.83
N THR A 86 19.14 2.70 -4.31
CA THR A 86 17.80 2.67 -3.72
C THR A 86 16.95 1.51 -4.20
N MET A 87 17.57 0.57 -4.93
CA MET A 87 16.91 -0.56 -5.58
C MET A 87 15.70 -0.12 -6.41
N PHE A 88 15.78 1.06 -7.02
CA PHE A 88 14.71 1.65 -7.83
C PHE A 88 13.36 1.75 -7.10
N GLY A 89 13.36 1.81 -5.75
CA GLY A 89 12.15 1.84 -4.94
C GLY A 89 11.52 0.49 -4.62
N VAL A 90 12.22 -0.64 -4.83
CA VAL A 90 11.73 -2.01 -4.55
C VAL A 90 11.17 -2.17 -3.14
N ALA A 91 11.74 -1.49 -2.14
CA ALA A 91 11.24 -1.50 -0.76
C ALA A 91 9.76 -1.14 -0.66
N SER A 92 9.33 -0.07 -1.36
CA SER A 92 7.93 0.34 -1.39
C SER A 92 7.03 -0.73 -2.00
N MET A 93 7.51 -1.43 -3.03
CA MET A 93 6.77 -2.50 -3.67
C MET A 93 6.63 -3.74 -2.78
N LEU A 94 7.71 -4.16 -2.13
CA LEU A 94 7.67 -5.28 -1.18
C LEU A 94 6.70 -4.98 -0.03
N CYS A 95 6.71 -3.74 0.47
CA CYS A 95 5.79 -3.28 1.50
C CYS A 95 4.33 -3.39 1.05
N ARG A 96 3.98 -2.79 -0.10
CA ARG A 96 2.58 -2.71 -0.56
C ARG A 96 2.00 -4.01 -1.09
N LEU A 97 2.84 -4.89 -1.63
CA LEU A 97 2.40 -6.19 -2.16
C LEU A 97 2.46 -7.30 -1.11
N GLY A 98 2.97 -7.01 0.09
CA GLY A 98 3.21 -7.99 1.15
C GLY A 98 4.13 -9.12 0.69
N LEU A 99 5.10 -8.82 -0.18
CA LEU A 99 6.04 -9.81 -0.74
C LEU A 99 7.25 -9.94 0.18
N ARG A 100 7.76 -11.17 0.29
CA ARG A 100 8.90 -11.49 1.13
C ARG A 100 10.10 -11.87 0.28
N PRO A 101 11.28 -11.30 0.52
CA PRO A 101 12.51 -11.84 -0.04
C PRO A 101 12.77 -13.25 0.47
N TYR A 102 13.37 -14.11 -0.35
CA TYR A 102 13.89 -15.39 0.16
C TYR A 102 15.03 -15.14 1.16
N SER A 103 15.07 -15.93 2.23
CA SER A 103 16.11 -15.89 3.27
C SER A 103 17.55 -15.91 2.72
N SER A 104 17.78 -16.67 1.65
CA SER A 104 19.08 -16.83 1.01
C SER A 104 19.46 -15.68 0.08
N SER A 105 18.53 -14.76 -0.20
CA SER A 105 18.74 -13.62 -1.09
C SER A 105 19.42 -12.47 -0.35
N SER A 106 20.36 -11.80 -1.02
CA SER A 106 20.92 -10.53 -0.53
C SER A 106 19.84 -9.45 -0.32
N LEU A 107 18.70 -9.57 -1.02
CA LEU A 107 17.54 -8.72 -0.84
C LEU A 107 16.95 -8.80 0.57
N ALA A 108 16.97 -9.96 1.25
CA ALA A 108 16.43 -10.10 2.60
C ALA A 108 17.21 -9.24 3.60
N TYR A 109 18.55 -9.29 3.52
CA TYR A 109 19.42 -8.48 4.37
C TYR A 109 19.26 -6.99 4.10
N ARG A 110 19.23 -6.59 2.82
CA ARG A 110 19.02 -5.19 2.44
C ARG A 110 17.65 -4.69 2.86
N ALA A 111 16.58 -5.47 2.68
CA ALA A 111 15.24 -5.08 3.11
C ALA A 111 15.20 -4.70 4.60
N VAL A 112 15.88 -5.46 5.45
CA VAL A 112 15.95 -5.18 6.90
C VAL A 112 16.91 -4.03 7.22
N ALA A 113 18.15 -4.09 6.72
CA ALA A 113 19.20 -3.13 7.09
C ALA A 113 18.98 -1.73 6.51
N ASP A 114 18.57 -1.67 5.23
CA ASP A 114 18.49 -0.43 4.47
C ASP A 114 17.07 0.16 4.48
N PHE A 115 16.04 -0.70 4.50
CA PHE A 115 14.68 -0.32 4.12
C PHE A 115 13.60 -0.62 5.15
N MET A 116 13.95 -0.77 6.43
CA MET A 116 13.02 -0.89 7.55
C MET A 116 12.09 -2.11 7.55
N ALA A 117 12.39 -3.16 6.78
CA ALA A 117 11.71 -4.44 6.97
C ALA A 117 12.02 -5.01 8.37
N ILE A 118 11.13 -5.83 8.90
CA ILE A 118 11.30 -6.54 10.16
C ILE A 118 11.85 -7.93 9.85
N LEU A 119 12.83 -8.37 10.63
CA LEU A 119 13.22 -9.77 10.68
C LEU A 119 12.25 -10.50 11.62
N ALA A 120 11.30 -11.23 11.05
CA ALA A 120 10.22 -11.87 11.79
C ALA A 120 10.61 -13.21 12.43
N TYR A 121 11.52 -13.96 11.80
CA TYR A 121 11.96 -15.26 12.31
C TYR A 121 13.36 -15.60 11.81
N VAL A 122 14.16 -16.26 12.66
CA VAL A 122 15.47 -16.85 12.31
C VAL A 122 15.45 -18.31 12.75
N ASN A 123 15.54 -19.25 11.80
CA ASN A 123 15.78 -20.66 12.10
C ASN A 123 17.28 -20.89 12.29
N TYR A 124 17.70 -21.23 13.51
CA TYR A 124 19.10 -21.51 13.84
C TYR A 124 19.67 -22.74 13.10
N GLY A 125 18.83 -23.71 12.74
CA GLY A 125 19.29 -24.94 12.08
C GLY A 125 19.64 -24.77 10.59
N ASN A 126 18.94 -23.87 9.90
CA ASN A 126 19.05 -23.70 8.44
C ASN A 126 19.48 -22.29 8.01
N ASN A 127 19.76 -21.37 8.96
CA ASN A 127 19.95 -19.94 8.69
C ASN A 127 18.81 -19.33 7.83
N GLU A 128 17.59 -19.84 7.94
CA GLU A 128 16.43 -19.25 7.26
C GLU A 128 15.96 -18.02 8.04
N HIS A 129 15.84 -16.89 7.36
CA HIS A 129 15.57 -15.57 7.91
C HIS A 129 14.36 -14.99 7.19
N LEU A 130 13.22 -14.90 7.88
CA LEU A 130 12.01 -14.35 7.29
C LEU A 130 11.99 -12.84 7.49
N SER A 131 12.23 -12.08 6.42
CA SER A 131 12.06 -10.62 6.43
C SER A 131 10.69 -10.24 5.88
N SER A 132 9.97 -9.36 6.58
CA SER A 132 8.69 -8.82 6.14
C SER A 132 8.52 -7.37 6.54
N TYR A 133 7.83 -6.60 5.71
CA TYR A 133 7.13 -5.40 6.16
C TYR A 133 5.87 -5.90 6.88
N SER A 134 5.98 -6.26 8.16
CA SER A 134 4.78 -6.58 8.96
C SER A 134 3.81 -5.42 8.83
N SER A 135 2.51 -5.69 8.66
CA SER A 135 1.43 -4.73 8.37
C SER A 135 1.58 -3.43 9.16
N GLU A 136 2.36 -2.49 8.62
CA GLU A 136 2.65 -1.21 9.22
C GLU A 136 1.98 -0.18 8.30
N PRO A 137 0.76 0.24 8.65
CA PRO A 137 -0.09 1.05 7.78
C PRO A 137 0.55 2.37 7.39
N VAL A 138 1.39 2.90 8.28
CA VAL A 138 2.20 4.09 8.03
C VAL A 138 3.17 3.83 6.87
N LEU A 139 3.88 2.70 6.88
CA LEU A 139 4.80 2.34 5.80
C LEU A 139 4.04 2.04 4.50
N GLU A 140 2.92 1.33 4.56
CA GLU A 140 2.14 0.98 3.37
C GLU A 140 1.49 2.20 2.72
N LEU A 141 0.96 3.11 3.52
CA LEU A 141 0.47 4.41 3.07
C LEU A 141 1.59 5.20 2.39
N GLU A 142 2.74 5.33 3.05
CA GLU A 142 3.84 6.17 2.57
C GLU A 142 4.59 5.54 1.38
N ALA A 143 4.58 4.22 1.25
CA ALA A 143 5.05 3.53 0.06
C ALA A 143 4.29 3.97 -1.21
N THR A 144 3.02 4.33 -1.08
CA THR A 144 2.22 4.90 -2.18
C THR A 144 2.83 6.21 -2.68
N LYS A 145 3.34 7.06 -1.78
CA LYS A 145 4.01 8.31 -2.20
C LYS A 145 5.31 8.03 -2.95
N VAL A 146 6.03 6.94 -2.64
CA VAL A 146 7.22 6.54 -3.42
C VAL A 146 6.85 6.23 -4.87
N TRP A 147 5.64 5.74 -5.13
CA TRP A 147 5.16 5.42 -6.48
C TRP A 147 4.74 6.66 -7.26
N TYR A 148 4.05 7.60 -6.61
CA TYR A 148 3.36 8.70 -7.29
C TYR A 148 3.95 10.10 -7.10
N SER A 149 4.96 10.28 -6.23
CA SER A 149 5.64 11.59 -6.05
C SER A 149 6.49 12.02 -7.25
N CYS A 150 6.78 11.08 -8.16
CA CYS A 150 7.45 11.32 -9.43
C CYS A 150 6.70 10.57 -10.53
N SER A 151 6.22 11.29 -11.54
CA SER A 151 5.35 10.76 -12.61
C SER A 151 5.91 9.52 -13.33
N LEU A 152 7.24 9.44 -13.45
CA LEU A 152 7.92 8.37 -14.16
C LEU A 152 8.44 7.25 -13.25
N ALA A 153 8.46 7.44 -11.92
CA ALA A 153 9.06 6.48 -11.00
C ALA A 153 8.36 5.12 -11.05
N LEU A 154 7.03 5.10 -11.01
CA LEU A 154 6.27 3.86 -11.05
C LEU A 154 6.53 3.05 -12.33
N SER A 155 6.35 3.66 -13.50
CA SER A 155 6.45 2.99 -14.80
C SER A 155 7.89 2.67 -15.21
N SER A 156 8.83 3.58 -14.93
CA SER A 156 10.22 3.48 -15.43
C SER A 156 11.18 2.83 -14.44
N CYS A 157 10.87 2.89 -13.13
CA CYS A 157 11.79 2.41 -12.09
C CYS A 157 11.23 1.22 -11.33
N ILE A 158 10.00 1.28 -10.82
CA ILE A 158 9.45 0.30 -9.87
C ILE A 158 8.84 -0.93 -10.59
N LEU A 159 7.87 -0.74 -11.49
CA LEU A 159 7.19 -1.84 -12.20
C LEU A 159 8.09 -2.76 -13.05
N PRO A 160 9.27 -2.32 -13.53
CA PRO A 160 10.23 -3.24 -14.16
C PRO A 160 10.93 -4.21 -13.20
N GLN A 161 10.95 -3.92 -11.89
CA GLN A 161 11.72 -4.71 -10.92
C GLN A 161 11.13 -6.08 -10.60
N PRO A 162 9.79 -6.29 -10.48
CA PRO A 162 9.21 -7.62 -10.31
C PRO A 162 9.80 -8.67 -11.24
N LYS A 163 9.89 -8.37 -12.55
CA LYS A 163 10.46 -9.29 -13.53
C LYS A 163 11.89 -9.69 -13.19
N LYS A 164 12.74 -8.72 -12.80
CA LYS A 164 14.14 -8.98 -12.42
C LYS A 164 14.23 -9.83 -11.16
N LEU A 165 13.44 -9.51 -10.15
CA LEU A 165 13.43 -10.22 -8.87
C LEU A 165 12.92 -11.66 -9.02
N LEU A 166 11.93 -11.88 -9.88
CA LEU A 166 11.39 -13.20 -10.19
C LEU A 166 12.41 -14.06 -10.96
N VAL A 167 13.02 -13.52 -12.02
CA VAL A 167 14.05 -14.24 -12.80
C VAL A 167 15.24 -14.63 -11.94
N ASN A 168 15.63 -13.77 -10.99
CA ASN A 168 16.73 -14.02 -10.08
C ASN A 168 16.33 -14.86 -8.85
N LYS A 169 15.08 -15.33 -8.76
CA LYS A 169 14.55 -16.10 -7.61
C LYS A 169 14.85 -15.42 -6.27
N MET A 170 14.59 -14.12 -6.18
CA MET A 170 14.91 -13.31 -5.00
C MET A 170 13.71 -13.13 -4.06
N MET A 171 12.51 -13.52 -4.47
CA MET A 171 11.26 -13.35 -3.71
C MET A 171 10.57 -14.67 -3.49
N ASP A 172 10.15 -14.90 -2.24
CA ASP A 172 9.24 -15.95 -1.84
C ASP A 172 7.83 -15.57 -2.24
N ILE A 173 7.39 -16.13 -3.36
CA ILE A 173 6.08 -15.90 -3.96
C ILE A 173 5.38 -17.23 -4.18
N GLY A 174 4.04 -17.21 -4.24
CA GLY A 174 3.27 -18.32 -4.77
C GLY A 174 3.44 -18.41 -6.28
N GLY A 175 2.38 -18.06 -7.01
CA GLY A 175 2.41 -17.92 -8.46
C GLY A 175 2.96 -16.58 -8.94
N VAL A 176 3.52 -16.54 -10.16
CA VAL A 176 3.84 -15.26 -10.83
C VAL A 176 2.54 -14.49 -11.12
N ASP A 177 1.50 -15.23 -11.48
CA ASP A 177 0.11 -14.83 -11.59
C ASP A 177 -0.42 -14.15 -10.32
N ASP A 178 -0.10 -14.66 -9.13
CA ASP A 178 -0.48 -14.01 -7.86
C ASP A 178 0.15 -12.62 -7.73
N VAL A 179 1.44 -12.49 -8.08
CA VAL A 179 2.15 -11.19 -8.01
C VAL A 179 1.54 -10.20 -8.99
N ILE A 180 1.27 -10.64 -10.22
CA ILE A 180 0.64 -9.80 -11.25
C ILE A 180 -0.76 -9.37 -10.79
N ALA A 181 -1.57 -10.30 -10.28
CA ALA A 181 -2.90 -9.99 -9.76
C ALA A 181 -2.84 -8.96 -8.63
N ARG A 182 -1.93 -9.12 -7.66
CA ARG A 182 -1.73 -8.14 -6.58
C ARG A 182 -1.34 -6.76 -7.10
N ILE A 183 -0.44 -6.68 -8.09
CA ILE A 183 -0.05 -5.41 -8.71
C ILE A 183 -1.26 -4.75 -9.38
N VAL A 184 -2.05 -5.50 -10.16
CA VAL A 184 -3.23 -4.97 -10.86
C VAL A 184 -4.26 -4.45 -9.84
N LEU A 185 -4.63 -5.26 -8.85
CA LEU A 185 -5.58 -4.88 -7.81
C LEU A 185 -5.11 -3.65 -7.03
N LEU A 186 -3.80 -3.57 -6.76
CA LEU A 186 -3.19 -2.43 -6.07
C LEU A 186 -3.28 -1.15 -6.90
N LEU A 187 -2.91 -1.21 -8.18
CA LEU A 187 -2.98 -0.06 -9.10
C LEU A 187 -4.42 0.41 -9.32
N THR A 188 -5.38 -0.52 -9.40
CA THR A 188 -6.80 -0.18 -9.46
C THR A 188 -7.24 0.55 -8.20
N MET A 189 -6.85 0.08 -7.02
CA MET A 189 -7.20 0.77 -5.78
C MET A 189 -6.58 2.16 -5.71
N ASP A 190 -5.31 2.29 -6.14
CA ASP A 190 -4.62 3.58 -6.22
C ASP A 190 -5.35 4.57 -7.13
N SER A 191 -5.88 4.11 -8.27
CA SER A 191 -6.68 4.97 -9.15
C SER A 191 -7.93 5.54 -8.48
N CYS A 192 -8.42 4.91 -7.41
CA CYS A 192 -9.56 5.41 -6.63
C CYS A 192 -9.17 6.40 -5.53
N VAL A 193 -7.95 6.30 -4.97
CA VAL A 193 -7.53 7.07 -3.78
C VAL A 193 -6.48 8.14 -4.04
N VAL A 194 -5.71 8.00 -5.11
CA VAL A 194 -4.68 8.93 -5.52
C VAL A 194 -5.31 10.00 -6.41
N LYS A 195 -5.51 11.19 -5.85
CA LYS A 195 -5.80 12.38 -6.66
C LYS A 195 -4.48 12.89 -7.23
N THR A 196 -4.15 12.44 -8.44
CA THR A 196 -3.24 13.19 -9.29
C THR A 196 -4.01 14.43 -9.78
N GLU A 197 -3.60 15.62 -9.40
CA GLU A 197 -4.10 16.84 -10.04
C GLU A 197 -3.67 16.81 -11.52
N ILE A 198 -4.52 16.27 -12.39
CA ILE A 198 -4.27 16.15 -13.84
C ILE A 198 -4.03 17.54 -14.49
N ALA A 199 -4.46 18.62 -13.84
CA ALA A 199 -4.35 19.99 -14.34
C ALA A 199 -3.03 20.71 -14.00
N ALA A 200 -2.25 20.22 -13.04
CA ALA A 200 -0.96 20.83 -12.70
C ALA A 200 0.16 19.88 -13.07
N GLN A 201 1.13 20.35 -13.85
CA GLN A 201 2.39 19.65 -14.15
C GLN A 201 3.23 19.34 -12.89
N ASN A 202 2.69 19.54 -11.69
CA ASN A 202 3.30 19.36 -10.39
C ASN A 202 2.82 18.04 -9.76
N HIS A 203 3.41 16.93 -10.19
CA HIS A 203 3.26 15.60 -9.54
C HIS A 203 3.82 15.58 -8.09
N HIS A 204 4.26 16.73 -7.58
CA HIS A 204 4.84 16.93 -6.26
C HIS A 204 3.81 16.93 -5.12
N ASN A 205 2.53 17.11 -5.43
CA ASN A 205 1.42 17.15 -4.47
C ASN A 205 0.39 16.04 -4.75
N CYS A 206 0.85 14.79 -4.80
CA CYS A 206 -0.06 13.64 -4.80
C CYS A 206 -0.93 13.69 -3.53
N GLN A 207 -2.23 14.00 -3.67
CA GLN A 207 -3.15 14.04 -2.55
C GLN A 207 -3.84 12.68 -2.40
N PHE A 208 -3.70 12.08 -1.23
CA PHE A 208 -4.30 10.79 -0.91
C PHE A 208 -5.62 10.99 -0.16
N THR A 209 -6.72 10.43 -0.67
CA THR A 209 -8.06 10.68 -0.11
C THR A 209 -8.41 9.77 1.07
N GLY A 210 -7.74 8.62 1.24
CA GLY A 210 -7.93 7.70 2.37
C GLY A 210 -7.42 6.29 2.07
N GLN A 211 -7.22 5.46 3.10
CA GLN A 211 -6.69 4.08 2.98
C GLN A 211 -7.75 3.05 2.55
N PHE A 212 -9.02 3.47 2.53
CA PHE A 212 -10.16 2.60 2.26
C PHE A 212 -11.01 3.13 1.11
N VAL A 213 -11.44 2.23 0.22
CA VAL A 213 -12.29 2.50 -0.94
C VAL A 213 -13.56 1.66 -0.82
N SER A 214 -14.72 2.20 -1.16
CA SER A 214 -15.92 1.35 -1.20
C SER A 214 -15.77 0.27 -2.28
N VAL A 215 -16.25 -0.95 -2.01
CA VAL A 215 -16.19 -2.06 -2.98
C VAL A 215 -16.80 -1.64 -4.32
N GLY A 216 -17.90 -0.89 -4.30
CA GLY A 216 -18.53 -0.37 -5.52
C GLY A 216 -17.62 0.53 -6.37
N HIS A 217 -16.89 1.48 -5.76
CA HIS A 217 -15.95 2.33 -6.50
C HIS A 217 -14.76 1.55 -7.03
N PHE A 218 -14.23 0.62 -6.24
CA PHE A 218 -13.14 -0.26 -6.66
C PHE A 218 -13.53 -1.13 -7.85
N MET A 219 -14.69 -1.79 -7.79
CA MET A 219 -15.20 -2.62 -8.90
C MET A 219 -15.38 -1.80 -10.16
N LYS A 220 -15.92 -0.58 -10.04
CA LYS A 220 -16.05 0.35 -11.18
C LYS A 220 -14.70 0.69 -11.81
N ALA A 221 -13.65 0.87 -11.01
CA ALA A 221 -12.30 1.11 -11.51
C ALA A 221 -11.66 -0.15 -12.11
N LEU A 222 -11.96 -1.34 -11.58
CA LEU A 222 -11.38 -2.60 -12.02
C LEU A 222 -11.96 -3.08 -13.35
N VAL A 223 -13.29 -3.06 -13.48
CA VAL A 223 -14.02 -3.69 -14.58
C VAL A 223 -14.87 -2.71 -15.41
N GLY A 224 -14.89 -1.43 -15.03
CA GLY A 224 -15.67 -0.38 -15.68
C GLY A 224 -17.05 -0.13 -15.02
N PRO A 225 -17.77 0.94 -15.44
CA PRO A 225 -19.09 1.28 -14.92
C PRO A 225 -20.15 0.20 -15.18
N ASP A 226 -20.10 -0.42 -16.35
CA ASP A 226 -21.04 -1.43 -16.81
C ASP A 226 -20.24 -2.61 -17.37
N PRO A 227 -19.72 -3.49 -16.50
CA PRO A 227 -18.93 -4.62 -16.94
C PRO A 227 -19.79 -5.57 -17.77
N ASN A 228 -19.22 -6.08 -18.86
CA ASN A 228 -19.90 -7.03 -19.74
C ASN A 228 -19.94 -8.42 -19.07
N VAL A 229 -20.99 -8.68 -18.29
CA VAL A 229 -21.14 -9.94 -17.54
C VAL A 229 -21.63 -11.03 -18.49
N LYS A 230 -20.68 -11.82 -19.02
CA LYS A 230 -20.98 -13.01 -19.81
C LYS A 230 -20.83 -14.25 -18.94
N MET A 231 -21.88 -15.06 -18.84
CA MET A 231 -21.70 -16.44 -18.39
C MET A 231 -20.96 -17.22 -19.46
N GLU A 232 -20.18 -18.22 -19.04
CA GLU A 232 -19.26 -19.06 -19.84
C GLU A 232 -19.87 -19.70 -21.11
N ARG A 233 -21.20 -19.59 -21.30
CA ARG A 233 -21.97 -20.16 -22.43
C ARG A 233 -22.97 -19.20 -23.08
N GLN A 234 -22.98 -17.91 -22.76
CA GLN A 234 -23.90 -16.93 -23.37
C GLN A 234 -23.18 -16.05 -24.39
N THR A 235 -23.70 -16.01 -25.62
CA THR A 235 -23.20 -15.19 -26.74
C THR A 235 -23.78 -13.77 -26.76
N THR A 236 -24.86 -13.50 -26.01
CA THR A 236 -25.57 -12.22 -25.95
C THR A 236 -25.80 -11.78 -24.51
N GLU A 237 -25.73 -10.47 -24.24
CA GLU A 237 -26.11 -9.89 -22.95
C GLU A 237 -27.58 -10.20 -22.65
N ASP A 238 -27.82 -10.80 -21.49
CA ASP A 238 -29.16 -11.11 -21.01
C ASP A 238 -29.50 -10.15 -19.87
N GLU A 239 -30.66 -9.47 -19.96
CA GLU A 239 -31.09 -8.49 -18.95
C GLU A 239 -31.18 -9.12 -17.55
N THR A 240 -31.52 -10.41 -17.48
CA THR A 240 -31.53 -11.21 -16.26
C THR A 240 -30.15 -11.38 -15.62
N THR A 241 -29.10 -11.47 -16.44
CA THR A 241 -27.71 -11.61 -15.97
C THR A 241 -27.19 -10.27 -15.42
N SER A 242 -27.54 -9.14 -16.06
CA SER A 242 -27.22 -7.79 -15.58
C SER A 242 -27.92 -7.47 -14.26
N ALA A 243 -29.22 -7.79 -14.14
CA ALA A 243 -29.98 -7.64 -12.90
C ALA A 243 -29.42 -8.49 -11.75
N SER A 244 -29.02 -9.74 -12.05
CA SER A 244 -28.40 -10.64 -11.08
C SER A 244 -27.03 -10.12 -10.60
N PHE A 245 -26.21 -9.57 -11.51
CA PHE A 245 -24.94 -8.95 -11.15
C PHE A 245 -25.14 -7.71 -10.27
N LYS A 246 -26.10 -6.83 -10.61
CA LYS A 246 -26.43 -5.65 -9.79
C LYS A 246 -26.95 -6.05 -8.41
N SER A 247 -27.79 -7.08 -8.33
CA SER A 247 -28.27 -7.63 -7.06
C SER A 247 -27.16 -8.28 -6.24
N TRP A 248 -26.18 -8.92 -6.88
CA TRP A 248 -24.98 -9.40 -6.20
C TRP A 248 -24.10 -8.24 -5.72
N GLN A 249 -23.89 -7.22 -6.55
CA GLN A 249 -23.10 -6.04 -6.23
C GLN A 249 -23.68 -5.25 -5.06
N SER A 250 -25.01 -5.11 -4.98
CA SER A 250 -25.67 -4.41 -3.87
C SER A 250 -25.50 -5.10 -2.51
N LYS A 251 -25.14 -6.40 -2.47
CA LYS A 251 -24.75 -7.07 -1.21
C LYS A 251 -23.46 -6.50 -0.62
N TRP A 252 -22.69 -5.79 -1.43
CA TRP A 252 -21.44 -5.14 -1.05
C TRP A 252 -21.64 -3.66 -0.68
N ASP A 253 -22.87 -3.15 -0.65
CA ASP A 253 -23.16 -1.76 -0.28
C ASP A 253 -22.80 -1.51 1.18
N GLY A 254 -21.85 -0.62 1.44
CA GLY A 254 -21.31 -0.36 2.78
C GLY A 254 -20.01 -1.12 3.10
N TRP A 255 -19.61 -2.09 2.26
CA TRP A 255 -18.29 -2.71 2.36
C TRP A 255 -17.20 -1.78 1.81
N GLN A 256 -16.04 -1.86 2.43
CA GLN A 256 -14.85 -1.12 2.03
C GLN A 256 -13.65 -2.08 1.92
N LEU A 257 -12.74 -1.74 1.01
CA LEU A 257 -11.47 -2.41 0.73
C LEU A 257 -10.35 -1.50 1.16
N GLY A 258 -9.33 -2.06 1.81
CA GLY A 258 -8.11 -1.32 2.11
C GLY A 258 -6.89 -2.20 2.29
N PHE A 259 -5.88 -1.53 2.81
CA PHE A 259 -4.58 -2.09 3.14
C PHE A 259 -4.56 -2.61 4.57
#